data_AF-A0A5E4LT37-F1
#
_entry.id   AF-A0A5E4LT37-F1
#
_cell.length_a   1.000
_cell.length_b   1.000
_cell.length_c   1.000
_cell.angle_alpha   90.00
_cell.angle_beta   90.00
_cell.angle_gamma   90.00
#
_symmetry.space_group_name_H-M   'P 1'
#
loop_
_entity.id
_entity.type
_entity.pdbx_description
1 polymer ?
#
loop_
_entity_poly.entity_id
_entity_poly.type
_entity_poly.pdbx_seq_one_letter_code
_entity_poly.pdbx_strand_id
1 'polypeptide(L)' 'MLSEIEMTGLISGKIVHQGMHGRTKKFSLTLNPEAVKKAFKEDLALEDLI' A
#
# COMPACT_ATOMS: atom_id res chain seq x y z
N MET A 1 7.20 8.74 0.62
CA MET A 1 6.22 9.00 -0.46
C MET A 1 5.01 8.03 -0.40
N LEU A 2 4.50 7.64 0.77
CA LEU A 2 3.23 6.89 0.87
C LEU A 2 2.01 7.82 0.74
N SER A 3 2.15 9.08 1.17
CA SER A 3 1.13 10.11 1.02
C SER A 3 0.84 10.42 -0.46
N GLU A 4 1.85 10.35 -1.33
CA GLU A 4 1.67 10.55 -2.78
C GLU A 4 0.87 9.40 -3.41
N ILE A 5 1.16 8.15 -3.04
CA ILE A 5 0.40 6.97 -3.48
C ILE A 5 -1.03 6.98 -2.92
N GLU A 6 -1.21 7.51 -1.70
CA GLU A 6 -2.55 7.73 -1.16
C GLU A 6 -3.34 8.77 -1.96
N MET A 7 -2.69 9.83 -2.45
CA MET A 7 -3.34 10.83 -3.33
C MET A 7 -3.79 10.24 -4.67
N THR A 8 -3.15 9.18 -5.18
CA THR A 8 -3.62 8.50 -6.40
C THR A 8 -4.82 7.58 -6.15
N GLY A 9 -5.17 7.33 -4.88
CA GLY A 9 -6.28 6.47 -4.48
C GLY A 9 -5.95 4.97 -4.46
N LEU A 10 -4.72 4.57 -4.78
CA LEU A 10 -4.30 3.15 -4.78
C LEU A 10 -4.27 2.56 -3.36
N ILE A 11 -3.93 3.38 -2.37
CA ILE A 11 -3.95 3.00 -0.95
C ILE A 11 -4.77 3.99 -0.15
N SER A 12 -5.28 3.54 0.98
CA SER A 12 -5.91 4.38 2.00
C SER A 12 -5.12 4.27 3.30
N GLY A 13 -4.93 5.39 4.01
CA GLY A 13 -4.21 5.40 5.27
C GLY A 13 -5.05 5.89 6.44
N LYS A 14 -5.01 5.16 7.56
CA LYS A 14 -5.66 5.54 8.82
C LYS A 14 -4.61 5.85 9.88
N ILE A 15 -4.70 7.04 10.49
CA ILE A 15 -3.88 7.37 11.66
C ILE A 15 -4.39 6.59 12.87
N VAL A 16 -3.52 5.82 13.50
CA VAL A 16 -3.80 4.98 14.66
C VAL A 16 -2.87 5.39 15.80
N HIS A 17 -3.45 5.67 16.96
CA HIS A 17 -2.70 5.88 18.19
C HIS A 17 -2.27 4.54 18.79
N GLN A 18 -1.01 4.43 19.21
CA GLN A 18 -0.37 3.21 19.72
C GLN A 18 0.03 3.33 21.21
N GLY A 19 -0.68 4.17 21.97
CA GLY A 19 -0.33 4.46 23.36
C GLY A 19 1.04 5.15 23.45
N MET A 20 1.93 4.59 24.28
CA MET A 20 3.29 5.11 24.49
C MET A 20 4.17 5.11 23.23
N HIS A 21 3.83 4.32 22.21
CA HIS A 21 4.58 4.23 20.96
C HIS A 21 4.23 5.33 19.95
N GLY A 22 3.34 6.26 20.32
CA GLY A 22 2.99 7.42 19.50
C GLY A 22 1.84 7.14 18.53
N ARG A 23 1.98 7.64 17.30
CA ARG A 23 0.97 7.53 16.24
C ARG A 23 1.62 7.01 14.98
N THR A 24 0.96 6.08 14.33
CA THR A 24 1.36 5.58 13.01
C THR A 24 0.22 5.77 12.02
N LYS A 25 0.53 5.80 10.72
CA LYS A 25 -0.48 5.73 9.66
C LYS A 25 -0.44 4.34 9.08
N LYS A 26 -1.46 3.53 9.36
CA LYS A 26 -1.62 2.19 8.79
C LYS A 26 -2.25 2.31 7.41
N PHE A 27 -1.64 1.69 6.41
CA PHE A 27 -2.11 1.71 5.03
C PHE A 27 -2.76 0.39 4.64
N SER A 28 -3.78 0.46 3.79
CA SER A 28 -4.47 -0.67 3.17
C SER A 28 -4.60 -0.43 1.67
N LEU A 29 -4.61 -1.49 0.87
CA LEU A 29 -4.94 -1.41 -0.55
C LEU A 29 -6.42 -1.03 -0.72
N THR A 30 -6.70 -0.08 -1.60
CA THR A 30 -8.08 0.27 -1.98
C THR A 30 -8.60 -0.68 -3.07
N LEU A 31 -7.70 -1.18 -3.91
CA LEU A 31 -8.00 -2.12 -4.99
C LEU A 31 -7.83 -3.58 -4.54
N ASN A 32 -8.41 -4.48 -5.33
CA ASN A 32 -8.25 -5.92 -5.14
C ASN A 32 -6.75 -6.30 -5.21
N PRO A 33 -6.19 -7.00 -4.20
CA PRO A 33 -4.80 -7.45 -4.22
C PRO A 33 -4.41 -8.24 -5.48
N GLU A 34 -5.32 -9.01 -6.08
CA GLU A 34 -5.04 -9.78 -7.29
C GLU A 34 -4.73 -8.89 -8.50
N ALA A 35 -5.34 -7.70 -8.60
CA ALA A 35 -5.02 -6.74 -9.65
C ALA A 35 -3.59 -6.20 -9.49
N VAL A 36 -3.14 -5.97 -8.25
CA VAL A 36 -1.75 -5.55 -7.95
C VAL A 36 -0.78 -6.66 -8.33
N LYS A 37 -1.07 -7.90 -7.93
CA LYS A 37 -0.22 -9.06 -8.24
C LYS A 37 -0.07 -9.26 -9.74
N LYS A 38 -1.16 -9.14 -10.50
CA LYS A 38 -1.12 -9.23 -11.95
C LYS A 38 -0.22 -8.16 -12.55
N ALA A 39 -0.36 -6.90 -12.12
CA ALA A 39 0.48 -5.81 -12.60
C ALA A 39 1.97 -6.02 -12.30
N PHE A 40 2.29 -6.62 -11.15
CA PHE A 40 3.68 -6.92 -10.76
C PHE A 40 4.28 -8.04 -11.62
N LYS A 41 3.48 -9.05 -12.00
CA LYS A 41 3.92 -10.11 -12.93
C LYS A 41 4.18 -9.60 -14.35
N GLU A 42 3.54 -8.50 -14.75
CA GLU A 42 3.77 -7.88 -16.06
C GLU A 42 5.08 -7.06 -16.09
N ASP A 43 5.68 -6.79 -14.92
CA ASP A 43 6.96 -6.11 -14.77
C ASP A 43 8.08 -7.13 -14.49
N LEU A 44 9.02 -7.28 -15.42
CA LEU A 44 10.14 -8.23 -15.31
C LEU A 44 11.02 -8.00 -14.08
N ALA A 45 11.06 -6.79 -13.53
CA ALA A 45 11.83 -6.50 -12.31
C ALA A 45 11.10 -6.91 -11.03
N LEU A 46 9.78 -7.12 -11.09
CA LEU A 46 8.92 -7.41 -9.95
C LEU A 46 8.30 -8.81 -10.01
N GLU A 47 8.42 -9.52 -11.12
CA GLU A 47 7.84 -10.85 -11.34
C GLU A 47 8.23 -11.84 -10.23
N ASP A 48 9.49 -11.84 -9.80
CA ASP A 48 10.02 -12.77 -8.78
C ASP A 48 9.55 -12.47 -7.34
N LEU A 49 8.85 -11.34 -7.10
CA LEU A 49 8.42 -10.93 -5.77
C LEU A 49 7.07 -11.53 -5.34
N ILE A 50 6.38 -12.25 -6.24
CA ILE A 50 4.99 -12.74 -6.04
C ILE A 50 4.82 -14.20 -6.46
#